data_AF-A0A934EQ18-F1
#
_entry.id   AF-A0A934EQ18-F1
#
_cell.length_a   1.000
_cell.length_b   1.000
_cell.length_c   1.000
_cell.angle_alpha   90.00
_cell.angle_beta   90.00
_cell.angle_gamma   90.00
#
_symmetry.space_group_name_H-M   'P 1'
#
loop_
_entity.id
_entity.type
_entity.pdbx_description
1 polymer ?
#
loop_
_entity_poly.entity_id
_entity_poly.type
_entity_poly.pdbx_seq_one_letter_code
_entity_poly.pdbx_strand_id
1 'polypeptide(L)' 'MDHVCGMEVHKDKALKLEHDGKTYYFCSKNCEETFKKEPSKYLKKETKHKEEKEKEAKGKTHND' A
#
# COMPACT_ATOMS: atom_id res chain seq x y z
N MET A 1 -0.79 2.57 -10.04
CA MET A 1 0.25 1.72 -10.67
C MET A 1 0.07 0.31 -10.12
N ASP A 2 0.26 -0.71 -10.95
CA ASP A 2 0.16 -2.11 -10.54
C ASP A 2 1.48 -2.58 -9.90
N HIS A 3 1.45 -2.95 -8.62
CA HIS A 3 2.65 -3.33 -7.85
C HIS A 3 3.18 -4.73 -8.17
N VAL A 4 2.41 -5.54 -8.90
CA VAL A 4 2.77 -6.90 -9.30
C VAL A 4 3.58 -6.86 -10.59
N CYS A 5 3.09 -6.14 -11.60
CA CYS A 5 3.70 -6.10 -12.93
C CYS A 5 4.47 -4.79 -13.22
N GLY A 6 4.24 -3.73 -12.44
CA GLY A 6 4.87 -2.43 -12.66
C GLY A 6 4.24 -1.61 -13.79
N MET A 7 3.09 -2.05 -14.32
CA MET A 7 2.36 -1.31 -15.35
C MET A 7 1.65 -0.08 -14.76
N GLU A 8 1.60 0.99 -15.55
CA GLU A 8 0.71 2.11 -15.26
C GLU A 8 -0.74 1.64 -15.46
N VAL A 9 -1.61 2.02 -14.51
CA VAL A 9 -3.03 1.61 -14.54
C VAL A 9 -3.91 2.84 -14.46
N HIS A 10 -4.89 2.90 -15.35
CA HIS A 10 -5.94 3.91 -15.30
C HIS A 10 -6.96 3.55 -14.23
N LYS A 11 -7.05 4.36 -13.17
CA LYS A 11 -7.93 4.10 -12.01
C LYS A 11 -9.39 3.83 -12.39
N ASP A 12 -9.87 4.43 -13.47
CA ASP A 12 -11.24 4.29 -13.98
C ASP A 12 -11.53 2.88 -14.55
N LYS A 13 -10.51 2.21 -15.07
CA LYS A 13 -10.63 0.87 -15.68
C LYS A 13 -9.91 -0.22 -14.87
N ALA A 14 -9.17 0.18 -13.85
CA ALA A 14 -8.39 -0.72 -13.02
C ALA A 14 -9.27 -1.47 -12.02
N LEU A 15 -8.83 -2.67 -11.66
CA LEU A 15 -9.42 -3.38 -10.54
C LEU A 15 -8.89 -2.78 -9.23
N LYS A 16 -9.79 -2.64 -8.25
CA LYS A 16 -9.46 -2.05 -6.95
C LYS A 16 -9.55 -3.10 -5.85
N LEU A 17 -8.58 -3.11 -4.96
CA LEU A 17 -8.59 -3.91 -3.73
C LEU A 17 -8.26 -3.04 -2.54
N GLU A 18 -9.06 -3.16 -1.48
CA GLU A 18 -8.73 -2.56 -0.21
C GLU A 18 -7.93 -3.56 0.63
N HIS A 19 -6.76 -3.14 1.12
CA HIS A 19 -5.90 -3.91 2.01
C HIS A 19 -5.24 -2.96 3.00
N ASP A 20 -5.34 -3.25 4.30
CA ASP A 20 -4.72 -2.44 5.37
C ASP A 20 -5.14 -0.94 5.34
N GLY A 21 -6.42 -0.68 5.02
CA GLY A 21 -6.96 0.68 4.89
C GLY A 21 -6.45 1.47 3.68
N LYS A 22 -5.75 0.81 2.74
CA LYS A 22 -5.23 1.41 1.50
C LYS A 22 -5.88 0.76 0.29
N THR A 23 -6.20 1.57 -0.71
CA THR A 23 -6.73 1.07 -1.99
C THR A 23 -5.59 0.86 -2.99
N TYR A 24 -5.45 -0.37 -3.45
CA TYR A 24 -4.50 -0.80 -4.48
C TYR A 24 -5.22 -0.98 -5.83
N TYR A 25 -4.51 -0.72 -6.92
CA TYR A 25 -5.06 -0.75 -8.28
C TYR A 25 -4.27 -1.73 -9.16
N PHE A 26 -4.98 -2.61 -9.87
CA PHE A 26 -4.39 -3.67 -10.69
C PHE A 26 -4.81 -3.58 -12.14
N CYS A 27 -3.91 -3.94 -13.05
CA CYS A 27 -4.18 -3.89 -14.49
C CYS A 27 -5.08 -5.05 -14.95
N SER A 28 -5.14 -6.14 -14.17
CA SER A 28 -5.85 -7.35 -14.54
C SER A 28 -6.16 -8.18 -13.29
N LYS A 29 -7.16 -9.06 -13.40
CA LYS A 29 -7.60 -9.93 -12.31
C LYS A 29 -6.48 -10.85 -11.82
N ASN A 30 -5.64 -11.34 -12.73
CA ASN A 30 -4.48 -12.15 -12.38
C ASN A 30 -3.50 -11.42 -11.44
N CYS A 31 -3.26 -10.12 -11.66
CA CYS A 31 -2.41 -9.30 -10.79
C CYS A 31 -3.08 -9.09 -9.41
N GLU A 32 -4.38 -8.80 -9.38
CA GLU A 32 -5.14 -8.68 -8.13
C GLU A 32 -5.07 -9.97 -7.30
N GLU A 33 -5.30 -11.14 -7.92
CA GLU A 33 -5.24 -12.44 -7.22
C GLU A 33 -3.83 -12.78 -6.75
N THR A 34 -2.82 -12.46 -7.55
CA THR A 34 -1.42 -12.64 -7.17
C THR A 34 -1.08 -11.78 -5.95
N PHE A 35 -1.53 -10.52 -5.94
CA PHE A 35 -1.37 -9.63 -4.81
C PHE A 35 -2.13 -10.15 -3.57
N LYS A 36 -3.35 -10.69 -3.71
CA LYS A 36 -4.09 -11.28 -2.58
C LYS A 36 -3.37 -12.46 -1.94
N LYS A 37 -2.65 -13.27 -2.73
CA LYS A 37 -1.89 -14.43 -2.24
C LYS A 37 -0.64 -14.03 -1.47
N GLU A 38 0.09 -13.03 -1.94
CA GLU A 38 1.35 -12.59 -1.33
C GLU A 38 1.47 -11.05 -1.18
N PRO A 39 0.55 -10.36 -0.46
CA PRO A 39 0.51 -8.90 -0.45
C PRO A 39 1.80 -8.31 0.14
N SER A 40 2.30 -8.88 1.24
CA SER A 40 3.53 -8.44 1.91
C SER A 40 4.77 -8.40 1.01
N LYS A 41 4.83 -9.23 -0.04
CA LYS A 41 5.96 -9.28 -0.99
C LYS A 41 5.97 -8.07 -1.92
N TYR A 42 4.80 -7.62 -2.34
CA TYR A 42 4.62 -6.45 -3.20
C TYR A 42 4.66 -5.15 -2.39
N LEU A 43 4.16 -5.18 -1.16
CA LEU A 43 4.17 -4.04 -0.23
C LEU A 43 5.53 -3.74 0.38
N LYS A 44 6.41 -4.75 0.55
CA LYS A 44 7.77 -4.56 1.05
C LYS A 44 8.62 -3.61 0.21
N LYS A 45 8.29 -3.41 -1.07
CA LYS A 45 8.99 -2.43 -1.92
C LYS A 45 8.58 -0.99 -1.63
N GLU A 46 7.42 -0.75 -1.04
CA GLU A 46 6.91 0.58 -0.72
C GLU A 46 7.19 1.03 0.72
N THR A 47 7.39 0.09 1.64
CA THR A 47 7.59 0.40 3.07
C THR A 47 8.93 1.04 3.40
N LYS A 48 9.89 1.17 2.45
CA LYS A 48 11.14 1.91 2.68
C LYS A 48 10.93 3.42 2.87
N HIS A 49 9.70 3.95 2.80
CA HIS A 49 9.44 5.38 3.02
C HIS A 49 8.24 5.71 3.91
N LYS A 50 7.63 4.75 4.62
CA LYS A 50 6.43 5.06 5.43
C LYS A 50 6.28 4.21 6.69
N GLU A 51 7.35 4.09 7.48
CA GLU A 51 7.29 3.56 8.87
C GLU A 51 7.77 4.60 9.90
N GLU A 52 7.98 5.87 9.54
CA GLU A 52 8.40 6.91 10.49
C GLU A 52 7.29 7.89 10.89
N LYS A 53 6.02 7.61 10.59
CA LYS A 53 4.92 8.55 10.90
C LYS A 53 3.72 7.90 11.57
N GLU A 54 3.95 7.12 12.63
CA GLU A 54 2.89 6.79 13.61
C GLU A 54 3.39 6.52 15.04
N LYS A 55 4.48 7.16 15.48
CA LYS A 55 4.86 7.20 16.90
C LYS A 55 5.28 8.60 17.36
N GLU A 56 4.45 9.60 17.12
CA GLU A 56 4.52 10.88 17.84
C GLU A 56 3.10 11.34 18.22
N ALA A 57 2.54 10.66 19.22
CA ALA A 57 1.39 11.17 19.97
C ALA A 57 1.40 10.61 21.40
N LYS A 58 2.52 10.77 22.12
CA LYS A 58 2.56 10.80 23.59
C LYS A 58 3.93 11.30 24.04
N GLY A 59 3.97 12.57 24.43
CA GLY A 59 5.18 13.19 24.94
C GLY A 59 5.15 14.70 24.83
N LYS A 60 4.09 15.35 25.34
CA LYS A 60 4.14 16.80 25.57
C LYS A 60 3.87 17.07 27.05
N THR A 61 4.82 17.80 27.63
CA THR A 61 4.77 18.58 28.87
C THR A 61 5.10 17.87 30.20
N HIS A 62 6.34 18.07 30.66
CA HIS A 62 6.49 18.83 31.90
C HIS A 62 7.48 19.97 31.65
N ASN A 63 6.97 21.16 31.94
CA ASN A 63 7.66 22.43 32.03
C ASN A 63 7.96 22.69 33.52
N ASP A 64 9.00 23.49 33.76
CA ASP A 64 9.54 23.99 35.05
C ASP A 64 10.72 23.20 35.65
#